data_AF-A0A7V3REJ2-F1
#
_entry.id   AF-A0A7V3REJ2-F1
#
_cell.length_a   1.000
_cell.length_b   1.000
_cell.length_c   1.000
_cell.angle_alpha   90.00
_cell.angle_beta   90.00
_cell.angle_gamma   90.00
#
_symmetry.space_group_name_H-M   'P 1'
#
loop_
_entity.id
_entity.type
_entity.pdbx_description
1 polymer ?
#
loop_
_entity_poly.entity_id
_entity_poly.type
_entity_poly.pdbx_seq_one_letter_code
_entity_poly.pdbx_strand_id
1 'polypeptide(L)' 'FADKNLYLIMEERMACARGMCEGCAIMTDDGVKFVCKDGPVFRASEVDLEWTYR' A
#
# COMPACT_ATOMS: atom_id res chain seq x y z
N PHE A 1 -19.80 -4.73 4.88
CA PHE A 1 -18.39 -4.45 5.19
C PHE A 1 -18.15 -2.99 5.59
N ALA A 2 -19.07 -2.35 6.30
CA ALA A 2 -18.98 -0.92 6.66
C ALA A 2 -18.24 -0.69 8.00
N ASP A 3 -17.23 -1.51 8.29
CA ASP A 3 -16.44 -1.35 9.51
C ASP A 3 -15.31 -0.36 9.25
N LYS A 4 -15.27 0.73 10.03
CA LYS A 4 -14.29 1.81 9.87
C LYS A 4 -12.88 1.42 10.36
N ASN A 5 -12.70 0.21 10.89
CA ASN A 5 -11.43 -0.28 11.42
C ASN A 5 -10.92 -1.51 10.64
N LEU A 6 -11.17 -1.58 9.34
CA LEU A 6 -10.55 -2.60 8.49
C LEU A 6 -9.14 -2.16 8.07
N TYR A 7 -8.17 -3.02 8.32
CA TYR A 7 -6.77 -2.82 7.93
C TYR A 7 -6.32 -3.96 7.02
N LEU A 8 -5.45 -3.64 6.07
CA LEU A 8 -4.83 -4.57 5.14
C LEU A 8 -3.35 -4.70 5.47
N ILE A 9 -2.85 -5.94 5.49
CA ILE A 9 -1.42 -6.21 5.41
C ILE A 9 -1.13 -6.44 3.93
N MET A 10 -0.32 -5.59 3.32
CA MET A 10 -0.03 -5.62 1.90
C MET A 10 1.37 -6.18 1.64
N GLU A 11 1.46 -7.02 0.63
CA GLU A 11 2.69 -7.63 0.14
C GLU A 11 2.90 -7.18 -1.29
N GLU A 12 4.10 -6.68 -1.58
CA GLU A 12 4.50 -6.24 -2.91
C GLU A 12 5.94 -6.67 -3.22
N ARG A 13 6.30 -6.70 -4.50
CA ARG A 13 7.67 -7.07 -4.88
C ARG A 13 8.67 -6.00 -4.42
N MET A 14 9.51 -6.35 -3.47
CA MET A 14 10.52 -5.43 -2.91
C MET A 14 11.91 -5.74 -3.47
N ALA A 15 12.61 -4.72 -3.98
CA ALA A 15 14.04 -4.82 -4.30
C ALA A 15 14.93 -4.18 -3.22
N CYS A 16 14.72 -2.90 -2.90
CA CYS A 16 15.58 -2.18 -1.95
C CYS A 16 15.09 -2.16 -0.49
N ALA A 17 13.80 -2.46 -0.25
CA ALA A 17 13.15 -2.40 1.06
C ALA A 17 13.36 -1.06 1.85
N ARG A 18 13.54 0.05 1.13
CA ARG A 18 13.80 1.37 1.74
C ARG A 18 13.20 2.55 0.98
N GLY A 19 12.31 2.29 0.03
CA GLY A 19 11.58 3.29 -0.74
C GLY A 19 12.34 3.95 -1.89
N MET A 20 13.56 3.50 -2.21
CA MET A 20 14.36 4.10 -3.29
C MET A 20 14.09 3.51 -4.68
N CYS A 21 13.78 2.21 -4.75
CA CYS A 21 13.57 1.52 -6.03
C CYS A 21 12.14 1.64 -6.56
N GLU A 22 11.24 2.20 -5.75
CA GLU A 22 9.82 2.42 -6.06
C GLU A 22 8.99 1.17 -6.43
N GLY A 23 9.60 -0.01 -6.53
CA GLY A 23 8.94 -1.25 -6.96
C GLY A 23 7.86 -1.82 -6.04
N CYS A 24 7.70 -1.27 -4.82
CA CYS A 24 6.63 -1.64 -3.89
C CYS A 24 5.61 -0.49 -3.71
N ALA A 25 5.40 0.27 -4.78
CA ALA A 25 4.44 1.36 -4.84
C ALA A 25 3.00 0.83 -4.79
N ILE A 26 2.16 1.54 -4.07
CA ILE A 26 0.72 1.33 -3.99
C ILE A 26 0.03 2.68 -4.17
N MET A 27 -1.19 2.69 -4.70
CA MET A 27 -1.97 3.92 -4.80
C MET A 27 -2.88 4.08 -3.59
N THR A 28 -2.85 5.27 -3.00
CA THR A 28 -3.73 5.68 -1.91
C THR A 28 -4.43 6.99 -2.23
N ASP A 29 -5.41 7.37 -1.41
CA ASP A 29 -6.08 8.67 -1.48
C ASP A 29 -5.11 9.86 -1.31
N ASP A 30 -4.04 9.69 -0.53
CA ASP A 30 -2.95 10.66 -0.35
C ASP A 30 -1.89 10.61 -1.47
N GLY A 31 -2.09 9.78 -2.50
CA GLY A 31 -1.13 9.53 -3.59
C GLY A 31 -0.34 8.24 -3.42
N VAL A 32 0.82 8.16 -4.06
CA VAL A 32 1.65 6.94 -4.04
C VAL A 32 2.34 6.77 -2.68
N LYS A 33 2.14 5.61 -2.04
CA LYS A 33 2.88 5.15 -0.85
C LYS A 33 3.68 3.90 -1.19
N PHE A 34 4.66 3.56 -0.36
CA PHE A 34 5.52 2.38 -0.54
C PHE A 34 5.38 1.42 0.63
N VAL A 35 5.03 0.15 0.35
CA VAL A 35 4.84 -0.89 1.37
C VAL A 35 6.07 -1.03 2.29
N CYS A 36 7.28 -0.95 1.73
CA CYS A 36 8.51 -1.10 2.52
C CYS A 36 8.88 0.10 3.42
N LYS A 37 8.28 1.28 3.19
CA LYS A 37 8.66 2.54 3.86
C LYS A 37 7.53 3.09 4.71
N ASP A 38 6.33 3.18 4.14
CA ASP A 38 5.14 3.76 4.77
C ASP A 38 4.41 2.72 5.63
N GLY A 39 4.79 1.44 5.48
CA GLY A 39 4.40 0.33 6.35
C GLY A 39 3.71 -0.76 5.54
N PRO A 40 3.73 -2.02 5.98
CA PRO A 40 2.95 -3.05 5.32
C PRO A 40 1.46 -2.97 5.72
N VAL A 41 1.10 -2.16 6.72
CA VAL A 41 -0.27 -2.06 7.25
C VAL A 41 -0.91 -0.75 6.83
N PHE A 42 -2.03 -0.84 6.12
CA PHE A 42 -2.80 0.31 5.63
C PHE A 42 -4.27 0.18 6.04
N ARG A 43 -5.00 1.28 6.14
CA ARG A 43 -6.46 1.23 6.24
C ARG A 43 -7.02 0.74 4.92
N ALA A 44 -7.96 -0.19 4.96
CA ALA A 44 -8.59 -0.68 3.73
C ALA A 44 -9.30 0.43 2.94
N SER A 45 -9.73 1.51 3.61
CA SER A 45 -10.36 2.65 2.96
C SER A 45 -9.40 3.61 2.28
N GLU A 46 -8.10 3.57 2.59
CA GLU A 46 -7.11 4.49 2.00
C GLU A 46 -6.46 3.93 0.73
N VAL A 47 -6.54 2.62 0.48
CA VAL A 47 -5.85 1.95 -0.63
C VAL A 47 -6.77 1.76 -1.84
N ASP A 48 -6.28 2.14 -3.02
CA ASP A 48 -6.89 1.79 -4.30
C ASP A 48 -6.37 0.41 -4.78
N LEU A 49 -7.16 -0.63 -4.51
CA LEU A 49 -6.83 -2.02 -4.86
C LEU A 49 -6.94 -2.31 -6.37
N GLU A 50 -7.79 -1.58 -7.10
CA GLU A 50 -7.91 -1.76 -8.55
C GLU A 50 -6.69 -1.20 -9.27
N TRP A 51 -6.15 -0.06 -8.81
CA TRP A 51 -4.89 0.46 -9.34
C TRP A 51 -3.70 -0.43 -8.99
N THR A 52 -3.63 -0.88 -7.75
CA THR A 52 -2.45 -1.59 -7.21
C THR A 52 -2.24 -2.97 -7.87
N TYR A 53 -3.31 -3.67 -8.23
CA TYR A 53 -3.24 -5.02 -8.82
C TYR A 53 -3.66 -5.11 -10.28
N ARG A 54 -3.65 -3.99 -11.00
CA ARG A 54 -3.89 -3.98 -12.44
C ARG A 54 -2.73 -4.61 -13.22
#